data_AF-A0A3B0TEA2-F1
#
_entry.id   AF-A0A3B0TEA2-F1
#
_cell.length_a   1.000
_cell.length_b   1.000
_cell.length_c   1.000
_cell.angle_alpha   90.00
_cell.angle_beta   90.00
_cell.angle_gamma   90.00
#
_symmetry.space_group_name_H-M   'P 1'
#
loop_
_entity.id
_entity.type
_entity.pdbx_description
1 polymer ?
#
loop_
_entity_poly.entity_id
_entity_poly.type
_entity_poly.pdbx_seq_one_letter_code
_entity_poly.pdbx_strand_id
1 'polypeptide(L)'
;MNNTNFKRDKNDLYLSIDLDLYKAVLGGDLIVNTIEGKKVKLKVKPEIQNDTKVKLKGKGLPVYKKEGQYGDLYITYRIKTPSNLSSKEKELFVELSELR
;
A
#
# COMPACT_ATOMS: atom_id res chain seq x y z
N MET A 1 -20.37 -10.69 -2.86
CA MET A 1 -20.13 -9.59 -1.89
C MET A 1 -18.87 -8.86 -2.34
N ASN A 2 -18.98 -7.64 -2.88
CA ASN A 2 -17.80 -6.83 -3.25
C ASN A 2 -17.13 -6.34 -1.96
N ASN A 3 -16.10 -7.05 -1.51
CA ASN A 3 -15.34 -6.75 -0.29
C ASN A 3 -14.12 -5.86 -0.60
N THR A 4 -14.32 -4.82 -1.40
CA THR A 4 -13.25 -3.94 -1.84
C THR A 4 -13.14 -2.72 -0.95
N ASN A 5 -12.00 -2.54 -0.27
CA ASN A 5 -11.66 -1.38 0.58
C ASN A 5 -11.46 -0.06 -0.20
N PHE A 6 -12.07 0.09 -1.39
CA PHE A 6 -11.97 1.29 -2.21
C PHE A 6 -12.99 2.34 -1.78
N LYS A 7 -12.51 3.54 -1.45
CA LYS A 7 -13.33 4.75 -1.37
C LYS A 7 -13.28 5.47 -2.71
N ARG A 8 -14.44 5.86 -3.24
CA ARG A 8 -14.55 6.59 -4.51
C ARG A 8 -14.77 8.08 -4.22
N ASP A 9 -14.03 8.94 -4.90
CA ASP A 9 -14.32 10.38 -5.01
C ASP A 9 -14.25 10.80 -6.48
N LYS A 10 -15.39 11.20 -7.04
CA LYS A 10 -15.58 11.45 -8.48
C LYS A 10 -15.11 10.26 -9.33
N ASN A 11 -13.99 10.42 -10.03
CA ASN A 11 -13.37 9.40 -10.89
C ASN A 11 -12.13 8.78 -10.23
N ASP A 12 -11.70 9.31 -9.08
CA ASP A 12 -10.53 8.82 -8.36
C ASP A 12 -10.93 7.75 -7.35
N LEU A 13 -9.99 6.85 -7.10
CA LEU A 13 -10.12 5.77 -6.13
C LEU A 13 -9.09 5.95 -5.02
N TYR A 14 -9.48 5.61 -3.81
CA TYR A 14 -8.64 5.67 -2.62
C TYR A 14 -8.66 4.32 -1.94
N LEU A 15 -7.47 3.78 -1.69
CA LEU A 15 -7.28 2.48 -1.07
C LEU A 15 -6.31 2.63 0.10
N SER A 16 -6.67 2.11 1.26
CA SER A 16 -5.71 1.90 2.35
C SER A 16 -5.24 0.45 2.30
N ILE A 17 -3.93 0.24 2.27
CA ILE A 17 -3.35 -1.11 2.28
C ILE A 17 -2.39 -1.26 3.42
N ASP A 18 -2.45 -2.43 4.04
CA ASP A 18 -1.51 -2.80 5.07
C ASP A 18 -0.16 -3.15 4.44
N LEU A 19 0.90 -2.59 4.99
CA LEU A 19 2.28 -2.87 4.62
C LEU A 19 2.99 -3.47 5.83
N ASP A 20 3.67 -4.59 5.65
CA ASP A 20 4.48 -5.17 6.73
C ASP A 20 5.66 -4.25 7.06
N LEU A 21 6.02 -4.21 8.36
CA LEU A 21 7.13 -3.39 8.86
C LEU A 21 8.43 -3.62 8.05
N TYR A 22 8.74 -4.86 7.69
CA TYR A 22 9.98 -5.19 7.01
C TYR A 22 10.01 -4.64 5.57
N LYS A 23 8.93 -4.76 4.79
CA LYS A 23 8.84 -4.10 3.48
C LYS A 23 8.80 -2.58 3.59
N ALA A 24 8.24 -2.02 4.66
CA ALA A 24 8.27 -0.57 4.87
C ALA A 24 9.71 -0.08 5.10
N VAL A 25 10.51 -0.82 5.87
CA VAL A 25 11.90 -0.49 6.19
C VAL A 25 12.85 -0.81 5.02
N LEU A 26 12.77 -2.01 4.46
CA LEU A 26 13.72 -2.55 3.49
C LEU A 26 13.28 -2.36 2.03
N GLY A 27 12.04 -1.95 1.79
CA GLY A 27 11.45 -1.90 0.47
C GLY A 27 11.06 -3.29 -0.05
N GLY A 28 10.69 -3.35 -1.32
CA GLY A 28 10.34 -4.60 -1.99
C GLY A 28 9.19 -4.43 -2.96
N ASP A 29 8.46 -5.52 -3.19
CA ASP A 29 7.33 -5.56 -4.11
C ASP A 29 6.03 -5.86 -3.37
N LEU A 30 4.95 -5.19 -3.79
CA LEU A 30 3.60 -5.37 -3.27
C LEU A 30 2.61 -5.55 -4.42
N ILE A 31 1.79 -6.60 -4.34
CA ILE A 31 0.73 -6.83 -5.32
C ILE A 31 -0.57 -6.27 -4.77
N VAL A 32 -1.18 -5.34 -5.50
CA VAL A 32 -2.50 -4.80 -5.17
C VAL A 32 -3.53 -5.23 -6.22
N ASN A 33 -4.74 -5.56 -5.78
CA ASN A 33 -5.85 -5.81 -6.67
C ASN A 33 -6.50 -4.47 -7.03
N THR A 34 -6.77 -4.22 -8.31
CA THR A 34 -7.58 -3.08 -8.74
C THR A 34 -9.06 -3.38 -8.58
N ILE A 35 -9.90 -2.35 -8.75
CA ILE A 35 -11.36 -2.51 -8.74
C ILE A 35 -11.87 -3.44 -9.85
N GLU A 36 -11.12 -3.56 -10.96
CA GLU A 36 -11.41 -4.46 -12.08
C GLU A 36 -10.93 -5.91 -11.83
N GLY A 37 -10.39 -6.20 -10.64
CA GLY A 37 -9.85 -7.52 -10.30
C GLY A 37 -8.45 -7.80 -10.89
N LYS A 38 -7.81 -6.82 -11.53
CA LYS A 38 -6.45 -6.97 -12.07
C LYS A 38 -5.42 -6.83 -10.95
N LYS A 39 -4.38 -7.64 -10.99
CA LYS A 39 -3.23 -7.52 -10.08
C LYS A 39 -2.22 -6.52 -10.64
N VAL A 40 -1.85 -5.52 -9.85
CA VAL A 40 -0.81 -4.54 -10.17
C VAL A 40 0.34 -4.72 -9.19
N LYS A 41 1.54 -4.90 -9.73
CA LYS A 41 2.77 -4.95 -8.95
C LYS A 41 3.28 -3.53 -8.70
N LEU A 42 3.49 -3.18 -7.44
CA LEU A 42 3.99 -1.90 -6.98
C LEU A 42 5.35 -2.08 -6.33
N LYS A 43 6.29 -1.21 -6.71
CA LYS A 43 7.59 -1.16 -6.06
C LYS A 43 7.50 -0.25 -4.83
N VAL A 44 7.73 -0.83 -3.67
CA VAL A 44 7.80 -0.15 -2.38
C VAL A 44 9.25 0.30 -2.19
N LYS A 45 9.46 1.61 -2.01
CA LYS A 45 10.77 2.14 -1.66
C LYS A 45 11.10 1.78 -0.21
N PRO A 46 12.38 1.60 0.14
CA PRO A 46 12.78 1.47 1.55
C PRO A 46 12.44 2.74 2.34
N GLU A 47 12.41 2.60 3.65
CA GLU A 47 12.24 3.69 4.63
C GLU A 47 10.91 4.47 4.52
N ILE A 48 9.85 3.80 4.07
CA ILE A 48 8.51 4.40 3.98
C ILE A 48 7.92 4.61 5.38
N GLN A 49 7.30 5.77 5.56
CA GLN A 49 6.60 6.13 6.79
C GLN A 49 5.12 5.74 6.73
N ASN A 50 4.51 5.59 7.90
CA ASN A 50 3.06 5.34 7.99
C ASN A 50 2.28 6.49 7.35
N ASP A 51 1.12 6.18 6.76
CA ASP A 51 0.28 7.13 6.03
C ASP A 51 0.90 7.74 4.76
N THR A 52 2.05 7.25 4.31
CA THR A 52 2.61 7.60 3.00
C THR A 52 1.62 7.30 1.88
N LYS A 53 1.43 8.27 0.98
CA LYS A 53 0.52 8.19 -0.16
C LYS A 53 1.26 8.02 -1.48
N VAL A 54 0.82 7.07 -2.29
CA VAL A 54 1.32 6.83 -3.65
C VAL A 54 0.18 6.97 -4.64
N LYS A 55 0.45 7.61 -5.78
CA LYS A 55 -0.52 7.82 -6.85
C LYS A 55 -0.22 6.95 -8.06
N LEU A 56 -1.21 6.18 -8.50
CA LEU A 56 -1.17 5.42 -9.75
C LEU A 56 -2.02 6.13 -10.79
N LYS A 57 -1.33 6.76 -11.75
CA LYS A 57 -1.98 7.57 -12.79
C LYS A 57 -2.85 6.69 -13.70
N GLY A 58 -4.10 7.12 -13.95
CA GLY A 58 -5.02 6.44 -14.87
C GLY A 58 -5.49 5.05 -14.40
N LYS A 59 -5.43 4.78 -13.09
CA LYS A 59 -5.90 3.54 -12.47
C LYS A 59 -7.17 3.72 -11.63
N GLY A 60 -7.80 4.89 -11.73
CA GLY A 60 -9.14 5.17 -11.21
C GLY A 60 -10.24 4.71 -12.17
N LEU A 61 -11.42 5.31 -12.03
CA LEU A 61 -12.60 5.00 -12.83
C LEU A 61 -12.62 5.76 -14.17
N PRO A 62 -13.29 5.21 -15.20
CA PRO A 62 -13.47 5.93 -16.47
C PRO A 62 -14.27 7.22 -16.26
N VAL A 63 -13.86 8.28 -16.96
CA VAL A 63 -14.51 9.59 -16.90
C VAL A 63 -15.71 9.61 -17.85
N TYR A 64 -16.87 10.01 -17.32
CA TYR A 64 -18.11 10.06 -18.10
C TYR A 64 -17.96 10.93 -19.37
N LYS A 65 -18.39 10.39 -20.51
CA LYS A 65 -18.32 11.03 -21.85
C LYS A 65 -16.91 11.42 -22.33
N LYS A 66 -15.85 10.88 -21.73
CA LYS A 66 -14.47 11.07 -22.21
C LYS A 66 -13.79 9.73 -22.40
N GLU A 67 -13.83 9.22 -23.63
CA GLU A 67 -13.16 7.97 -23.96
C GLU A 67 -11.66 8.06 -23.69
N GLY A 68 -11.11 6.97 -23.13
CA GLY A 68 -9.69 6.87 -22.78
C GLY A 68 -9.24 7.69 -21.57
N GLN A 69 -10.11 8.49 -20.94
CA GLN A 69 -9.77 9.22 -19.72
C GLN A 69 -10.22 8.44 -18.48
N TYR A 70 -9.27 8.30 -17.55
CA TYR A 70 -9.46 7.63 -16.27
C TYR A 70 -9.01 8.57 -15.15
N GLY A 71 -9.66 8.47 -13.99
CA GLY A 71 -9.12 9.05 -12.77
C GLY A 71 -7.86 8.33 -12.28
N ASP A 72 -7.38 8.73 -11.11
CA ASP A 72 -6.19 8.18 -10.48
C ASP A 72 -6.57 7.26 -9.30
N LEU A 73 -5.67 6.32 -8.97
CA LEU A 73 -5.76 5.52 -7.74
C LEU A 73 -4.73 6.01 -6.72
N TYR A 74 -5.21 6.45 -5.57
CA TYR A 74 -4.41 6.85 -4.42
C TYR A 74 -4.33 5.71 -3.42
N ILE A 75 -3.12 5.30 -3.08
CA ILE A 75 -2.85 4.25 -2.12
C ILE A 75 -2.23 4.88 -0.88
N THR A 76 -2.81 4.61 0.29
CA THR A 76 -2.25 5.01 1.60
C THR A 76 -1.72 3.76 2.29
N TYR A 77 -0.44 3.77 2.65
CA TYR A 77 0.17 2.66 3.39
C TYR A 77 -0.15 2.76 4.88
N ARG A 78 -0.60 1.65 5.46
CA ARG A 78 -0.77 1.45 6.90
C ARG A 78 0.26 0.44 7.36
N ILE A 79 1.30 0.89 8.07
CA ILE A 79 2.36 -0.01 8.52
C ILE A 79 1.83 -0.88 9.66
N LYS A 80 1.92 -2.19 9.47
CA LYS A 80 1.60 -3.19 10.49
C LYS A 80 2.86 -3.64 11.21
N THR A 81 2.93 -3.32 12.49
CA THR A 81 3.93 -3.87 13.40
C THR A 81 3.67 -5.36 13.62
N PRO A 82 4.71 -6.22 13.59
CA PRO A 82 4.54 -7.63 13.88
C PRO A 82 4.07 -7.85 15.33
N SER A 83 3.21 -8.86 15.51
CA SER A 83 2.74 -9.32 16.81
C SER A 83 3.24 -10.74 17.09
N ASN A 84 3.26 -11.16 18.36
CA ASN A 84 3.69 -12.52 18.77
C ASN A 84 5.14 -12.87 18.38
N LEU A 85 6.06 -11.92 18.58
CA LEU A 85 7.48 -12.12 18.32
C LEU A 85 8.06 -13.26 19.18
N SER A 86 8.80 -14.15 18.53
CA SER A 86 9.66 -15.16 19.16
C SER A 86 10.78 -14.50 19.97
N SER A 87 11.43 -15.27 20.85
CA SER A 87 12.58 -14.78 21.63
C SER A 87 13.68 -14.25 20.71
N LYS A 88 13.96 -14.96 19.60
CA LYS A 88 15.00 -14.54 18.66
C LYS A 88 14.64 -13.26 17.92
N GLU A 89 13.38 -13.08 17.50
CA GLU A 89 12.96 -11.83 16.88
C GLU A 89 13.06 -10.64 17.85
N LYS A 90 12.71 -10.83 19.12
CA LYS A 90 12.85 -9.78 20.15
C LYS A 90 14.31 -9.38 20.36
N GLU A 91 15.22 -10.35 20.46
CA GLU A 91 16.67 -10.09 20.54
C GLU A 91 17.13 -9.20 19.38
N LEU A 92 16.76 -9.55 18.14
CA LEU A 92 17.14 -8.78 16.96
C LEU A 92 16.60 -7.33 16.98
N PHE A 93 15.37 -7.13 17.48
CA PHE A 93 14.82 -5.78 17.63
C PHE A 93 15.54 -4.97 18.71
N VAL A 94 15.97 -5.61 19.81
CA VAL A 94 16.78 -4.94 20.86
C VAL A 94 18.15 -4.55 20.32
N GLU A 95 18.86 -5.49 19.68
CA GLU A 95 20.15 -5.21 19.05
C GLU A 95 20.03 -4.03 18.05
N LEU A 96 18.99 -4.04 17.21
CA LEU A 96 18.75 -2.95 16.27
C LEU A 96 18.47 -1.60 16.97
N SER A 97 17.81 -1.63 18.13
CA SER A 97 17.50 -0.42 18.91
C SER A 97 18.72 0.21 19.57
N GLU A 98 19.76 -0.58 19.86
CA GLU A 98 21.02 -0.10 20.45
C GLU A 98 21.97 0.52 19.41
N LEU A 99 21.79 0.18 18.13
CA LEU A 99 22.56 0.75 17.01
C LEU A 99 22.06 2.14 16.58
N ARG A 100 21.00 2.64 17.19
CA ARG A 100 20.28 3.87 16.84
C ARG A 100 20.44 4.92 17.93
#